data_AF-A0A5K0YKD2-F1
#
_entry.id   AF-A0A5K0YKD2-F1
#
_cell.length_a   1.000
_cell.length_b   1.000
_cell.length_c   1.000
_cell.angle_alpha   90.00
_cell.angle_beta   90.00
_cell.angle_gamma   90.00
#
_symmetry.space_group_name_H-M   'P 1'
#
loop_
_entity.id
_entity.type
_entity.pdbx_description
1 polymer ?
#
loop_
_entity_poly.entity_id
_entity_poly.type
_entity_poly.pdbx_seq_one_letter_code
_entity_poly.pdbx_strand_id
1 'polypeptide(L)'
;MGNHYKILIASFSVFLVILILFVIYTCRKKSVHKKSRDVEASPYSGEKFRTEELINFPDGENLSIHDILDANGEVVGKSGYGTVYKASLHGNNHSLMLLRFLRPVCTRSLKDIIPEVQFLGNIRHPNLIPLRAFYSGPRGEKLLVHPFFPRGTVSQFLR
;
A
#
# COMPACT_ATOMS: atom_id res chain seq x y z
N MET A 1 -3.34 -61.61 8.59
CA MET A 1 -3.74 -60.30 9.17
C MET A 1 -2.72 -59.17 9.04
N GLY A 2 -1.45 -59.41 8.64
CA GLY A 2 -0.39 -58.38 8.64
C GLY A 2 -0.29 -57.46 7.40
N ASN A 3 -1.11 -57.63 6.36
CA ASN A 3 -0.99 -56.80 5.15
C ASN A 3 -2.02 -55.65 5.10
N HIS A 4 -3.12 -55.76 5.84
CA HIS A 4 -4.18 -54.75 5.83
C HIS A 4 -3.74 -53.43 6.48
N TYR A 5 -2.96 -53.48 7.57
CA TYR A 5 -2.49 -52.26 8.23
C TYR A 5 -1.47 -51.49 7.38
N LYS A 6 -0.65 -52.19 6.57
CA LYS A 6 0.32 -51.56 5.65
C LYS A 6 -0.38 -50.77 4.55
N ILE A 7 -1.48 -51.31 4.01
CA ILE A 7 -2.31 -50.65 3.00
C ILE A 7 -2.99 -49.41 3.59
N LEU A 8 -3.51 -49.51 4.82
CA LEU A 8 -4.09 -48.39 5.56
C LEU A 8 -3.08 -47.24 5.79
N ILE A 9 -1.87 -47.56 6.26
CA ILE A 9 -0.81 -46.56 6.49
C ILE A 9 -0.40 -45.87 5.19
N ALA A 10 -0.20 -46.64 4.11
CA ALA A 10 0.15 -46.09 2.81
C ALA A 10 -0.94 -45.14 2.29
N SER A 11 -2.22 -45.52 2.42
CA SER A 11 -3.34 -44.68 1.98
C SER A 11 -3.47 -43.39 2.79
N PHE A 12 -3.22 -43.44 4.11
CA PHE A 12 -3.24 -42.27 4.98
C PHE A 12 -2.10 -41.30 4.65
N SER A 13 -0.90 -41.83 4.36
CA SER A 13 0.26 -41.01 3.97
C SER A 13 0.00 -40.26 2.65
N VAL A 14 -0.56 -40.93 1.65
CA VAL A 14 -0.90 -40.31 0.36
C VAL A 14 -1.97 -39.23 0.54
N PHE A 15 -3.00 -39.49 1.36
CA PHE A 15 -4.03 -38.50 1.67
C PHE A 15 -3.46 -37.25 2.35
N LEU A 16 -2.53 -37.42 3.29
CA LEU A 16 -1.89 -36.31 4.00
C LEU A 16 -1.06 -35.43 3.05
N VAL A 17 -0.34 -36.03 2.11
CA VAL A 17 0.41 -35.29 1.08
C VAL A 17 -0.53 -34.50 0.16
N ILE A 18 -1.64 -35.11 -0.29
CA ILE A 18 -2.66 -34.42 -1.11
C ILE A 18 -3.29 -33.26 -0.33
N LEU A 19 -3.59 -33.45 0.96
CA LEU A 19 -4.11 -32.41 1.84
C LEU A 19 -3.12 -31.24 1.96
N ILE A 20 -1.83 -31.52 2.15
CA ILE A 20 -0.76 -30.50 2.23
C ILE A 20 -0.66 -29.73 0.90
N LEU A 21 -0.66 -30.43 -0.25
CA LEU A 21 -0.62 -29.78 -1.56
C LEU A 21 -1.88 -28.96 -1.82
N PHE A 22 -3.05 -29.42 -1.40
CA PHE A 22 -4.31 -28.69 -1.48
C PHE A 22 -4.29 -27.44 -0.58
N VAL A 23 -3.73 -27.52 0.63
CA VAL A 23 -3.51 -26.37 1.52
C VAL A 23 -2.54 -25.39 0.87
N ILE A 24 -1.41 -25.84 0.32
CA ILE A 24 -0.46 -24.96 -0.39
C ILE A 24 -1.13 -24.30 -1.61
N TYR A 25 -1.87 -25.07 -2.41
CA TYR A 25 -2.58 -24.57 -3.59
C TYR A 25 -3.65 -23.54 -3.20
N THR A 26 -4.45 -23.82 -2.18
CA THR A 26 -5.47 -22.89 -1.68
C THR A 26 -4.85 -21.66 -1.00
N CYS A 27 -3.72 -21.80 -0.29
CA CYS A 27 -2.95 -20.68 0.27
C CYS A 27 -2.36 -19.79 -0.84
N ARG A 28 -1.80 -20.38 -1.91
CA ARG A 28 -1.31 -19.64 -3.09
C ARG A 28 -2.46 -18.99 -3.85
N LYS A 29 -3.61 -19.67 -3.98
CA LYS A 29 -4.82 -19.12 -4.60
C LYS A 29 -5.44 -18.00 -3.76
N LYS A 30 -5.38 -18.06 -2.42
CA LYS A 30 -5.78 -16.96 -1.52
C LYS A 30 -4.88 -15.73 -1.68
N SER A 31 -3.61 -15.90 -1.99
CA SER A 31 -2.68 -14.81 -2.28
C SER A 31 -3.02 -14.10 -3.61
N VAL A 32 -3.48 -14.84 -4.63
CA VAL A 32 -3.85 -14.29 -5.95
C VAL A 32 -5.32 -13.82 -6.02
N HIS A 33 -6.22 -14.41 -5.23
CA HIS A 33 -7.66 -14.13 -5.25
C HIS A 33 -8.17 -13.29 -4.06
N LYS A 34 -7.28 -12.76 -3.21
CA LYS A 34 -7.64 -11.62 -2.34
C LYS A 34 -7.63 -10.32 -3.17
N LYS A 35 -8.37 -10.33 -4.27
CA LYS A 35 -8.77 -9.16 -5.06
C LYS A 35 -10.14 -8.74 -4.50
N SER A 36 -10.23 -7.49 -4.03
CA SER A 36 -11.43 -6.82 -3.52
C SER A 36 -12.27 -7.59 -2.50
N ARG A 37 -11.83 -7.54 -1.25
CA ARG A 37 -12.78 -7.30 -0.16
C ARG A 37 -12.36 -6.01 0.47
N ASP A 38 -13.23 -5.01 0.36
CA ASP A 38 -13.16 -3.78 1.13
C ASP A 38 -13.16 -4.22 2.60
N VAL A 39 -11.99 -4.12 3.24
CA VAL A 39 -11.88 -4.39 4.67
C VAL A 39 -12.31 -3.13 5.36
N GLU A 40 -13.63 -3.03 5.50
CA GLU A 40 -14.26 -2.25 6.53
C GLU A 40 -13.89 -2.85 7.90
N ALA A 41 -13.42 -1.96 8.77
CA ALA A 41 -13.27 -2.07 10.22
C ALA A 41 -12.60 -3.32 10.82
N SER A 42 -11.36 -3.13 11.31
CA SER A 42 -10.92 -3.73 12.57
C SER A 42 -10.73 -2.58 13.57
N PRO A 43 -11.20 -2.71 14.82
CA PRO A 43 -10.99 -1.69 15.84
C PRO A 43 -9.51 -1.73 16.22
N TYR A 44 -8.74 -0.76 15.72
CA TYR A 44 -7.37 -0.53 16.14
C TYR A 44 -7.36 -0.15 17.61
N SER A 45 -6.56 -0.88 18.39
CA SER A 45 -6.40 -0.66 19.81
C SER A 45 -5.79 0.72 20.08
N GLY A 46 -6.53 1.59 20.75
CA GLY A 46 -5.99 2.54 21.73
C GLY A 46 -5.16 3.73 21.22
N GLU A 47 -5.26 4.14 19.97
CA GLU A 47 -4.76 5.47 19.58
C GLU A 47 -5.90 6.50 19.70
N LYS A 48 -5.72 7.53 20.55
CA LYS A 48 -6.59 8.70 20.66
C LYS A 48 -7.02 9.18 19.27
N PHE A 49 -8.25 9.67 19.15
CA PHE A 49 -8.77 10.34 17.94
C PHE A 49 -7.70 11.31 17.41
N ARG A 50 -7.03 10.93 16.32
CA ARG A 50 -5.92 11.71 15.78
C ARG A 50 -6.52 12.81 14.90
N THR A 51 -6.11 14.05 15.13
CA THR A 51 -6.34 15.13 14.18
C THR A 51 -5.68 14.75 12.86
N GLU A 52 -6.33 15.05 11.74
CA GLU A 52 -5.68 14.94 10.43
C GLU A 52 -4.51 15.93 10.34
N GLU A 53 -3.44 15.50 9.70
CA GLU A 53 -2.21 16.30 9.58
C GLU A 53 -1.65 16.17 8.18
N LEU A 54 -1.23 17.30 7.62
CA LEU A 54 -0.53 17.39 6.35
C LEU A 54 0.83 18.06 6.57
N ILE A 55 1.89 17.34 6.24
CA ILE A 55 3.26 17.85 6.26
C ILE A 55 3.66 18.14 4.82
N ASN A 56 3.79 19.42 4.48
CA ASN A 56 4.29 19.85 3.19
C ASN A 56 5.82 19.92 3.21
N PHE A 57 6.43 19.46 2.12
CA PHE A 57 7.87 19.51 1.90
C PHE A 57 8.20 20.63 0.91
N PRO A 58 9.50 20.98 0.75
CA PRO A 58 9.91 21.89 -0.28
C PRO A 58 9.25 21.47 -1.59
N ASP A 59 8.78 22.46 -2.36
CA ASP A 59 8.19 22.24 -3.69
C ASP A 59 6.74 21.68 -3.63
N GLY A 60 6.17 21.48 -2.44
CA GLY A 60 4.78 21.06 -2.19
C GLY A 60 3.98 22.02 -1.30
N GLU A 61 4.48 23.24 -1.09
CA GLU A 61 4.01 24.19 -0.06
C GLU A 61 2.55 24.64 -0.20
N ASN A 62 1.97 24.56 -1.40
CA ASN A 62 0.60 24.98 -1.70
C ASN A 62 -0.44 23.84 -1.67
N LEU A 63 -0.08 22.66 -1.14
CA LEU A 63 -1.00 21.54 -1.05
C LEU A 63 -1.86 21.65 0.21
N SER A 64 -3.17 21.52 0.05
CA SER A 64 -4.11 21.33 1.16
C SER A 64 -4.63 19.89 1.24
N ILE A 65 -5.21 19.55 2.39
CA ILE A 65 -5.85 18.23 2.58
C ILE A 65 -7.00 18.04 1.59
N HIS A 66 -7.81 19.09 1.37
CA HIS A 66 -8.92 19.08 0.41
C HIS A 66 -8.43 18.81 -1.01
N ASP A 67 -7.34 19.46 -1.44
CA ASP A 67 -6.79 19.22 -2.78
C ASP A 67 -6.44 17.74 -2.98
N ILE A 68 -5.91 17.09 -1.94
CA ILE A 68 -5.43 15.71 -2.03
C ILE A 68 -6.57 14.69 -1.92
N LEU A 69 -7.50 14.88 -0.97
CA LEU A 69 -8.56 13.91 -0.69
C LEU A 69 -9.74 14.02 -1.67
N ASP A 70 -10.02 15.22 -2.19
CA ASP A 70 -11.09 15.45 -3.15
C ASP A 70 -10.62 15.35 -4.62
N ALA A 71 -9.31 15.10 -4.84
CA ALA A 71 -8.78 14.92 -6.19
C ALA A 71 -9.39 13.70 -6.87
N ASN A 72 -9.79 13.88 -8.14
CA ASN A 72 -10.22 12.75 -8.96
C ASN A 72 -8.98 11.91 -9.31
N GLY A 73 -9.00 10.63 -8.95
CA GLY A 73 -7.86 9.74 -9.05
C GLY A 73 -8.17 8.40 -9.69
N GLU A 74 -7.25 7.92 -10.52
CA GLU A 74 -7.28 6.58 -11.11
C GLU A 74 -6.18 5.70 -10.51
N VAL A 75 -6.47 4.42 -10.27
CA VAL A 75 -5.45 3.48 -9.78
C VAL A 75 -4.46 3.17 -10.89
N VAL A 76 -3.19 3.51 -10.68
CA VAL A 76 -2.10 3.24 -11.64
C VAL A 76 -1.18 2.11 -11.18
N GLY A 77 -1.24 1.72 -9.90
CA GLY A 77 -0.41 0.64 -9.39
C GLY A 77 -0.88 0.08 -8.05
N LYS A 78 -0.59 -1.19 -7.82
CA LYS A 78 -0.78 -1.87 -6.53
C LYS A 78 0.51 -2.60 -6.17
N SER A 79 0.94 -2.49 -4.92
CA SER A 79 2.16 -3.13 -4.42
C SER A 79 1.91 -3.86 -3.10
N GLY A 80 2.96 -4.52 -2.60
CA GLY A 80 3.02 -5.15 -1.27
C GLY A 80 2.77 -4.20 -0.09
N TYR A 81 2.97 -2.90 -0.29
CA TYR A 81 2.95 -1.89 0.77
C TYR A 81 1.92 -0.79 0.54
N GLY A 82 1.23 -0.75 -0.60
CA GLY A 82 0.26 0.30 -0.86
C GLY A 82 -0.42 0.23 -2.21
N THR A 83 -1.25 1.24 -2.47
CA THR A 83 -1.92 1.49 -3.75
C THR A 83 -1.51 2.88 -4.22
N VAL A 84 -1.19 3.01 -5.50
CA VAL A 84 -0.78 4.26 -6.13
C VAL A 84 -1.91 4.72 -7.05
N TYR A 85 -2.35 5.95 -6.84
CA TYR A 85 -3.31 6.65 -7.65
C TYR A 85 -2.61 7.78 -8.39
N LYS A 86 -2.99 7.99 -9.65
CA LYS A 86 -2.70 9.22 -10.38
C LYS A 86 -3.91 10.11 -10.22
N ALA A 87 -3.72 11.30 -9.68
CA ALA A 87 -4.81 12.21 -9.34
C ALA A 87 -4.57 13.59 -9.94
N SER A 88 -5.66 14.23 -10.37
CA SER A 88 -5.67 15.62 -10.80
C SER A 88 -6.12 16.48 -9.64
N LEU A 89 -5.23 17.35 -9.12
CA LEU A 89 -5.59 18.29 -8.08
C LEU A 89 -6.45 19.42 -8.66
N HIS A 90 -7.59 19.68 -8.02
CA HIS A 90 -8.46 20.80 -8.34
C HIS A 90 -7.86 22.06 -7.70
N GLY A 91 -7.28 22.94 -8.51
CA GLY A 91 -6.58 24.14 -8.03
C GLY A 91 -5.92 24.91 -9.17
N ASN A 92 -5.23 25.99 -8.82
CA ASN A 92 -4.67 27.01 -9.72
C ASN A 92 -3.68 26.49 -10.78
N ASN A 93 -3.18 25.26 -10.68
CA ASN A 93 -2.19 24.71 -11.61
C ASN A 93 -2.53 23.35 -12.27
N HIS A 94 -3.69 22.73 -12.00
CA HIS A 94 -4.09 21.41 -12.55
C HIS A 94 -2.96 20.37 -12.58
N SER A 95 -2.12 20.34 -11.54
CA SER A 95 -0.96 19.47 -11.51
C SER A 95 -1.37 18.03 -11.27
N LEU A 96 -0.88 17.13 -12.12
CA LEU A 96 -0.99 15.69 -11.90
C LEU A 96 -0.05 15.25 -10.77
N MET A 97 -0.59 14.51 -9.82
CA MET A 97 0.15 13.97 -8.67
C MET A 97 0.00 12.46 -8.58
N LEU A 98 0.96 11.81 -7.93
CA LEU A 98 0.91 10.42 -7.52
C LEU A 98 0.62 10.35 -6.02
N LEU A 99 -0.53 9.78 -5.68
CA LEU A 99 -0.98 9.55 -4.31
C LEU A 99 -0.74 8.08 -3.96
N ARG A 100 0.16 7.81 -3.01
CA ARG A 100 0.46 6.45 -2.56
C ARG A 100 -0.12 6.22 -1.17
N PHE A 101 -1.24 5.52 -1.11
CA PHE A 101 -1.87 5.08 0.14
C PHE A 101 -1.11 3.87 0.67
N LEU A 102 -0.54 4.01 1.86
CA LEU A 102 0.21 2.96 2.52
C LEU A 102 -0.75 2.01 3.23
N ARG A 103 -0.45 0.71 3.17
CA ARG A 103 -1.20 -0.29 3.93
C ARG A 103 -0.85 -0.15 5.41
N PRO A 104 -1.84 -0.16 6.33
CA PRO A 104 -1.58 -0.03 7.76
C PRO A 104 -0.54 -1.03 8.29
N VAL A 105 -0.62 -2.28 7.80
CA VAL A 105 0.28 -3.39 8.17
C VAL A 105 1.75 -3.13 7.81
N CYS A 106 2.00 -2.18 6.91
CA CYS A 106 3.33 -1.81 6.43
C CYS A 106 3.85 -0.51 7.06
N THR A 107 3.09 0.08 7.99
CA THR A 107 3.43 1.36 8.62
C THR A 107 3.50 1.22 10.13
N ARG A 108 4.49 1.88 10.73
CA ARG A 108 4.60 1.99 12.20
C ARG A 108 3.67 3.09 12.73
N SER A 109 3.75 3.36 14.04
CA SER A 109 3.03 4.47 14.67
C SER A 109 3.46 5.81 14.04
N LEU A 110 2.62 6.85 14.16
CA LEU A 110 3.00 8.17 13.63
C LEU A 110 4.27 8.72 14.28
N LYS A 111 4.49 8.45 15.57
CA LYS A 111 5.68 8.90 16.29
C LYS A 111 6.97 8.36 15.68
N ASP A 112 6.92 7.13 15.15
CA ASP A 112 8.09 6.49 14.55
C ASP A 112 8.27 6.90 13.08
N ILE A 113 7.17 7.12 12.35
CA ILE A 113 7.22 7.39 10.91
C ILE A 113 7.49 8.86 10.58
N ILE A 114 7.05 9.80 11.43
CA ILE A 114 7.22 11.24 11.16
C ILE A 114 8.70 11.62 11.00
N PRO A 115 9.63 11.20 11.86
CA PRO A 115 11.05 11.50 11.67
C PRO A 115 11.62 10.94 10.35
N GLU A 116 11.24 9.71 9.97
CA GLU A 116 11.66 9.08 8.71
C GLU A 116 11.12 9.85 7.50
N VAL A 117 9.84 10.24 7.56
CA VAL A 117 9.16 11.00 6.51
C VAL A 117 9.73 12.41 6.37
N GLN A 118 10.01 13.08 7.49
CA GLN A 118 10.66 14.40 7.49
C GLN A 118 12.05 14.34 6.89
N PHE A 119 12.84 13.33 7.25
CA PHE A 119 14.15 13.11 6.66
C PHE A 119 14.03 12.90 5.14
N LEU A 120 13.19 11.95 4.70
CA LEU A 120 13.01 11.63 3.28
C LEU A 120 12.47 12.81 2.47
N GLY A 121 11.54 13.58 3.03
CA GLY A 121 10.92 14.70 2.35
C GLY A 121 11.84 15.90 2.12
N ASN A 122 12.90 16.02 2.92
CA ASN A 122 13.91 17.07 2.76
C ASN A 122 15.03 16.70 1.78
N ILE A 123 15.11 15.45 1.30
CA ILE A 123 16.14 15.04 0.32
C ILE A 123 15.82 15.61 -1.06
N ARG A 124 16.77 16.32 -1.66
CA ARG A 124 16.66 16.91 -2.99
C ARG A 124 17.83 16.50 -3.87
N HIS A 125 17.52 15.82 -4.98
CA HIS A 125 18.53 15.41 -5.97
C HIS A 125 17.91 15.33 -7.37
N PRO A 126 18.61 15.72 -8.45
CA PRO A 126 18.06 15.73 -9.82
C PRO A 126 17.49 14.38 -10.29
N ASN A 127 18.08 13.28 -9.81
CA ASN A 127 17.70 11.91 -10.18
C ASN A 127 16.80 11.22 -9.14
N LEU A 128 16.29 11.96 -8.15
CA LEU A 128 15.38 11.43 -7.13
C LEU A 128 14.01 12.10 -7.25
N ILE A 129 12.94 11.30 -7.19
CA ILE A 129 11.58 11.83 -7.17
C ILE A 129 11.33 12.45 -5.79
N PRO A 130 11.05 13.76 -5.70
CA PRO A 130 10.81 14.40 -4.41
C PRO A 130 9.48 13.94 -3.80
N LEU A 131 9.43 13.90 -2.47
CA LEU A 131 8.18 13.82 -1.72
C LEU A 131 7.65 15.26 -1.58
N ARG A 132 6.40 15.50 -1.99
CA ARG A 132 5.76 16.82 -1.96
C ARG A 132 5.02 17.05 -0.65
N ALA A 133 4.35 16.00 -0.16
CA ALA A 133 3.66 16.04 1.11
C ALA A 133 3.49 14.63 1.69
N PHE A 134 3.21 14.60 2.99
CA PHE A 134 2.74 13.42 3.71
C PHE A 134 1.45 13.76 4.45
N TYR A 135 0.42 12.95 4.23
CA TYR A 135 -0.86 13.06 4.94
C TYR A 135 -1.02 11.90 5.93
N SER A 136 -1.50 12.22 7.12
CA SER A 136 -1.98 11.24 8.10
C SER A 136 -3.43 11.50 8.48
N GLY A 137 -4.25 10.45 8.39
CA GLY A 137 -5.68 10.52 8.62
C GLY A 137 -6.09 10.05 10.02
N PRO A 138 -7.32 10.41 10.44
CA PRO A 138 -7.83 10.13 11.78
C PRO A 138 -8.02 8.64 12.05
N ARG A 139 -8.16 7.80 11.00
CA ARG A 139 -8.30 6.34 11.11
C ARG A 139 -6.98 5.60 10.90
N GLY A 140 -5.86 6.34 10.95
CA GLY A 140 -4.52 5.78 10.77
C GLY A 140 -4.10 5.65 9.30
N GLU A 141 -4.86 6.25 8.36
CA GLU A 141 -4.45 6.37 6.97
C GLU A 141 -3.11 7.10 6.87
N LYS A 142 -2.25 6.65 5.96
CA LYS A 142 -0.97 7.32 5.67
C LYS A 142 -0.78 7.39 4.17
N LEU A 143 -0.48 8.57 3.68
CA LEU A 143 -0.43 8.88 2.26
C LEU A 143 0.84 9.67 1.93
N LEU A 144 1.54 9.24 0.89
CA LEU A 144 2.68 9.96 0.31
C LEU A 144 2.26 10.62 -1.00
N VAL A 145 2.63 11.89 -1.18
CA VAL A 145 2.32 12.67 -2.38
C VAL A 145 3.60 12.94 -3.16
N HIS A 146 3.62 12.54 -4.44
CA HIS A 146 4.74 12.74 -5.35
C HIS A 146 4.30 13.44 -6.64
N PRO A 147 5.20 14.11 -7.37
CA PRO A 147 4.88 14.60 -8.71
C PRO A 147 4.61 13.41 -9.65
N PHE A 148 3.66 13.58 -10.57
CA PHE A 148 3.44 12.62 -11.65
C PHE A 148 4.38 12.89 -12.83
N PHE A 149 4.99 11.83 -13.37
CA PHE A 149 5.81 11.91 -14.58
C PHE A 149 5.13 11.16 -15.74
N PRO A 150 4.78 11.86 -16.84
CA PRO A 150 4.00 11.28 -17.92
C PRO A 150 4.76 10.22 -18.75
N ARG A 151 6.10 10.25 -18.72
CA ARG A 151 6.95 9.29 -19.46
C ARG A 151 6.93 7.87 -18.86
N GLY A 152 6.27 7.68 -17.73
CA GLY A 152 6.10 6.37 -17.10
C GLY A 152 7.39 5.82 -16.50
N THR A 153 7.40 4.50 -16.30
CA THR A 153 8.54 3.78 -15.71
C THR A 153 9.52 3.32 -16.78
N VAL A 154 10.80 3.15 -16.42
CA VAL A 154 11.81 2.55 -17.31
C VAL A 154 11.35 1.19 -17.85
N SER A 155 10.68 0.38 -17.02
CA SER A 155 10.15 -0.92 -17.46
C SER A 155 9.08 -0.80 -18.56
N GLN A 156 8.34 0.32 -18.64
CA GLN A 156 7.39 0.55 -19.74
C GLN A 156 8.11 1.00 -21.01
N PHE A 157 9.21 1.74 -20.85
CA PHE A 157 10.02 2.21 -21.97
C PHE A 157 10.81 1.07 -22.66
N LEU A 158 11.25 0.06 -21.90
CA LEU A 158 12.04 -1.06 -22.40
C LEU A 158 11.22 -2.25 -22.95
N ARG A 159 9.90 -2.08 -23.09
CA ARG A 159 9.00 -3.15 -23.58
C ARG A 159 8.84 -3.14 -25.09
#